data_AF-A0A4C1TJE4-F1
#
_entry.id   AF-A0A4C1TJE4-F1
#
_cell.length_a   1.000
_cell.length_b   1.000
_cell.length_c   1.000
_cell.angle_alpha   90.00
_cell.angle_beta   90.00
_cell.angle_gamma   90.00
#
_symmetry.space_group_name_H-M   'P 1'
#
loop_
_entity.id
_entity.type
_entity.pdbx_description
1 polymer ?
#
loop_
_entity_poly.entity_id
_entity_poly.type
_entity_poly.pdbx_seq_one_letter_code
_entity_poly.pdbx_strand_id
1 'polypeptide(L)'
;MEQGFIKANSSNLPRIDLLMLGEFFTSNNDFCSAEFRHVKTSISSRPSYGDDAVSYVQLKRDGKICTVKGKICPEHKVHAKLYAITLVVDEEEEAVVSVQCHDCVASKGGCKHSIAFLLWIHRRSEEPSCTSIACYWKKSKLSRVGTSLMYMTTKDLSNGAPSLPLNSGVLDKFLDIGRKKKLNNCELLKYQ
;
A
#
# COMPACT_ATOMS: atom_id res chain seq x y z
N MET A 1 -29.64 2.76 8.22
CA MET A 1 -28.59 1.74 8.03
C MET A 1 -29.27 0.56 7.37
N GLU A 2 -28.69 0.04 6.29
CA GLU A 2 -29.30 -1.09 5.58
C GLU A 2 -29.15 -2.40 6.38
N GLN A 3 -30.05 -3.34 6.16
CA GLN A 3 -30.06 -4.61 6.90
C GLN A 3 -28.79 -5.42 6.57
N GLY A 4 -28.08 -5.86 7.60
CA GLY A 4 -26.80 -6.58 7.46
C GLY A 4 -25.56 -5.70 7.27
N PHE A 5 -25.71 -4.37 7.23
CA PHE A 5 -24.57 -3.44 7.19
C PHE A 5 -24.23 -2.94 8.59
N ILE A 6 -22.92 -2.82 8.86
CA ILE A 6 -22.37 -2.25 10.09
C ILE A 6 -21.79 -0.85 9.84
N LYS A 7 -21.70 -0.03 10.89
CA LYS A 7 -21.02 1.28 10.82
C LYS A 7 -19.54 1.07 10.52
N ALA A 8 -19.02 1.82 9.55
CA ALA A 8 -17.58 1.84 9.30
C ALA A 8 -16.86 2.62 10.41
N ASN A 9 -15.68 2.14 10.78
CA ASN A 9 -14.72 2.74 11.69
C ASN A 9 -13.29 2.49 11.15
N SER A 10 -12.27 3.09 11.77
CA SER A 10 -10.89 2.92 11.31
C SER A 10 -10.36 1.49 11.43
N SER A 11 -11.00 0.60 12.20
CA SER A 11 -10.55 -0.78 12.39
C SER A 11 -11.25 -1.80 11.49
N ASN A 12 -12.33 -1.44 10.80
CA ASN A 12 -13.12 -2.37 10.00
C ASN A 12 -13.21 -2.03 8.51
N LEU A 13 -12.58 -0.93 8.07
CA LEU A 13 -12.47 -0.61 6.65
C LEU A 13 -11.63 -1.68 5.92
N PRO A 14 -11.98 -2.01 4.66
CA PRO A 14 -11.12 -2.86 3.84
C PRO A 14 -9.81 -2.12 3.57
N ARG A 15 -8.72 -2.86 3.56
CA ARG A 15 -7.43 -2.33 3.16
C ARG A 15 -7.41 -2.16 1.64
N ILE A 16 -7.02 -0.99 1.19
CA ILE A 16 -6.83 -0.72 -0.25
C ILE A 16 -5.41 -0.22 -0.41
N ASP A 17 -4.57 -1.00 -1.09
CA ASP A 17 -3.20 -0.64 -1.39
C ASP A 17 -3.10 0.15 -2.71
N LEU A 18 -1.97 0.84 -2.89
CA LEU A 18 -1.68 1.61 -4.09
C LEU A 18 -1.63 0.74 -5.35
N LEU A 19 -1.21 -0.52 -5.23
CA LEU A 19 -1.24 -1.50 -6.33
C LEU A 19 -2.66 -1.79 -6.78
N MET A 20 -3.58 -2.03 -5.83
CA MET A 20 -5.00 -2.27 -6.10
C MET A 20 -5.63 -1.09 -6.85
N LEU A 21 -5.29 0.15 -6.43
CA LEU A 21 -5.72 1.36 -7.12
C LEU A 21 -5.19 1.41 -8.55
N GLY A 22 -3.90 1.13 -8.74
CA GLY A 22 -3.26 1.13 -10.06
C GLY A 22 -3.89 0.13 -11.02
N GLU A 23 -4.11 -1.09 -10.56
CA GLU A 23 -4.78 -2.15 -11.33
C GLU A 23 -6.23 -1.78 -11.66
N PHE A 24 -6.96 -1.23 -10.70
CA PHE A 24 -8.32 -0.77 -10.90
C PHE A 24 -8.41 0.33 -11.97
N PHE A 25 -7.57 1.36 -11.88
CA PHE A 25 -7.58 2.46 -12.85
C PHE A 25 -7.10 2.03 -14.24
N THR A 26 -6.20 1.06 -14.33
CA THR A 26 -5.71 0.52 -15.62
C THR A 26 -6.75 -0.37 -16.28
N SER A 27 -7.48 -1.16 -15.50
CA SER A 27 -8.48 -2.10 -16.00
C SER A 27 -9.80 -1.42 -16.38
N ASN A 28 -10.11 -0.26 -15.78
CA ASN A 28 -11.36 0.46 -16.02
C ASN A 28 -11.16 1.66 -16.94
N ASN A 29 -11.55 1.48 -18.21
CA ASN A 29 -11.43 2.51 -19.24
C ASN A 29 -12.24 3.79 -18.92
N ASP A 30 -13.27 3.68 -18.09
CA ASP A 30 -14.10 4.81 -17.63
C ASP A 30 -13.29 5.85 -16.85
N PHE A 31 -12.27 5.42 -16.11
CA PHE A 31 -11.38 6.31 -15.33
C PHE A 31 -10.07 6.65 -16.07
N CYS A 32 -9.77 5.90 -17.14
CA CYS A 32 -8.55 6.04 -17.93
C CYS A 32 -8.75 6.89 -19.21
N SER A 33 -9.95 7.46 -19.39
CA SER A 33 -10.24 8.37 -20.51
C SER A 33 -9.51 9.71 -20.38
N ALA A 34 -9.11 10.30 -21.52
CA ALA A 34 -8.31 11.52 -21.58
C ALA A 34 -8.94 12.71 -20.82
N GLU A 35 -10.27 12.73 -20.66
CA GLU A 35 -11.05 13.75 -19.95
C GLU A 35 -10.81 13.80 -18.43
N PHE A 36 -10.40 12.68 -17.82
CA PHE A 36 -10.11 12.62 -16.38
C PHE A 36 -8.63 12.82 -16.07
N ARG A 37 -7.78 12.75 -17.09
CA ARG A 37 -6.36 12.47 -16.90
C ARG A 37 -5.65 13.51 -16.05
N HIS A 38 -6.04 14.80 -16.04
CA HIS A 38 -5.20 15.84 -15.40
C HIS A 38 -5.89 16.81 -14.40
N VAL A 39 -7.21 17.08 -14.50
CA VAL A 39 -7.85 18.10 -13.64
C VAL A 39 -8.91 17.53 -12.68
N LYS A 40 -9.78 16.63 -13.14
CA LYS A 40 -10.84 16.08 -12.29
C LYS A 40 -10.32 15.08 -11.26
N THR A 41 -9.38 14.22 -11.63
CA THR A 41 -8.73 13.27 -10.70
C THR A 41 -7.89 14.01 -9.66
N SER A 42 -7.15 15.05 -10.04
CA SER A 42 -6.29 15.81 -9.13
C SER A 42 -7.06 16.67 -8.11
N ILE A 43 -8.26 17.15 -8.46
CA ILE A 43 -9.15 17.84 -7.52
C ILE A 43 -9.87 16.83 -6.61
N SER A 44 -10.31 15.70 -7.16
CA SER A 44 -11.03 14.66 -6.39
C SER A 44 -10.12 13.87 -5.46
N SER A 45 -8.84 13.78 -5.78
CA SER A 45 -7.82 13.15 -4.93
C SER A 45 -7.37 14.02 -3.77
N ARG A 46 -7.84 15.29 -3.70
CA ARG A 46 -7.46 16.18 -2.61
C ARG A 46 -7.98 15.62 -1.29
N PRO A 47 -7.10 15.43 -0.29
CA PRO A 47 -7.49 14.95 1.02
C PRO A 47 -8.68 15.72 1.62
N SER A 48 -8.62 17.05 1.56
CA SER A 48 -9.66 17.93 2.09
C SER A 48 -11.03 17.68 1.46
N TYR A 49 -11.11 17.47 0.14
CA TYR A 49 -12.40 17.25 -0.52
C TYR A 49 -13.06 15.95 -0.07
N GLY A 50 -12.31 14.85 -0.06
CA GLY A 50 -12.84 13.56 0.40
C GLY A 50 -13.26 13.60 1.87
N ASP A 51 -12.48 14.27 2.72
CA ASP A 51 -12.70 14.31 4.16
C ASP A 51 -13.93 15.14 4.55
N ASP A 52 -14.19 16.23 3.84
CA ASP A 52 -15.35 17.10 4.08
C ASP A 52 -16.62 16.58 3.38
N ALA A 53 -16.49 15.86 2.26
CA ALA A 53 -17.64 15.45 1.45
C ALA A 53 -18.20 14.07 1.82
N VAL A 54 -17.39 13.14 2.32
CA VAL A 54 -17.82 11.76 2.60
C VAL A 54 -18.53 11.67 3.95
N SER A 55 -19.72 11.04 3.96
CA SER A 55 -20.55 10.88 5.14
C SER A 55 -21.29 9.53 5.15
N TYR A 56 -21.77 9.12 6.33
CA TYR A 56 -22.63 7.93 6.52
C TYR A 56 -22.09 6.64 5.87
N VAL A 57 -20.84 6.29 6.19
CA VAL A 57 -20.20 5.09 5.65
C VAL A 57 -20.62 3.84 6.45
N GLN A 58 -21.04 2.82 5.73
CA GLN A 58 -21.45 1.53 6.25
C GLN A 58 -20.83 0.42 5.40
N LEU A 59 -20.54 -0.74 5.98
CA LEU A 59 -19.94 -1.85 5.25
C LEU A 59 -20.58 -3.18 5.62
N LYS A 60 -20.48 -4.14 4.71
CA LYS A 60 -20.94 -5.51 4.87
C LYS A 60 -19.91 -6.44 4.27
N ARG A 61 -19.52 -7.47 5.02
CA ARG A 61 -18.61 -8.53 4.57
C ARG A 61 -19.43 -9.78 4.31
N ASP A 62 -19.40 -10.27 3.09
CA ASP A 62 -20.01 -11.51 2.65
C ASP A 62 -18.89 -12.47 2.22
N GLY A 63 -18.29 -13.15 3.20
CA GLY A 63 -17.11 -13.99 2.97
C GLY A 63 -15.90 -13.15 2.58
N LYS A 64 -15.41 -13.33 1.35
CA LYS A 64 -14.26 -12.59 0.81
C LYS A 64 -14.58 -11.22 0.22
N ILE A 65 -15.86 -10.95 -0.05
CA ILE A 65 -16.27 -9.69 -0.68
C ILE A 65 -16.70 -8.71 0.41
N CYS A 66 -16.05 -7.55 0.43
CA CYS A 66 -16.39 -6.42 1.28
C CYS A 66 -17.12 -5.35 0.46
N THR A 67 -18.40 -5.13 0.78
CA THR A 67 -19.21 -4.08 0.17
C THR A 67 -19.27 -2.89 1.10
N VAL A 68 -18.69 -1.76 0.67
CA VAL A 68 -18.71 -0.49 1.41
C VAL A 68 -19.67 0.47 0.71
N LYS A 69 -20.64 1.00 1.46
CA LYS A 69 -21.56 2.03 1.00
C LYS A 69 -21.31 3.33 1.74
N GLY A 70 -21.39 4.44 1.04
CA GLY A 70 -21.25 5.77 1.62
C GLY A 70 -22.17 6.78 0.95
N LYS A 71 -22.23 7.97 1.55
CA LYS A 71 -22.87 9.13 0.97
C LYS A 71 -21.84 10.22 0.73
N ILE A 72 -21.99 10.97 -0.34
CA ILE A 72 -21.09 12.09 -0.65
C ILE A 72 -21.87 13.37 -0.92
N CYS A 73 -21.36 14.48 -0.42
CA CYS A 73 -21.88 15.81 -0.68
C CYS A 73 -21.41 16.34 -2.05
N PRO A 74 -22.32 16.81 -2.92
CA PRO A 74 -21.93 17.56 -4.10
C PRO A 74 -21.28 18.89 -3.74
N GLU A 75 -20.11 19.16 -4.29
CA GLU A 75 -19.36 20.40 -4.06
C GLU A 75 -20.12 21.67 -4.45
N HIS A 76 -20.78 21.67 -5.62
CA HIS A 76 -21.48 22.86 -6.14
C HIS A 76 -22.91 23.01 -5.62
N LYS A 77 -23.39 22.10 -4.76
CA LYS A 77 -24.75 22.11 -4.21
C LYS A 77 -24.78 21.46 -2.81
N VAL A 78 -24.14 22.09 -1.84
CA VAL A 78 -24.00 21.55 -0.46
C VAL A 78 -25.34 21.32 0.27
N HIS A 79 -26.43 21.97 -0.17
CA HIS A 79 -27.80 21.72 0.35
C HIS A 79 -28.60 20.70 -0.46
N ALA A 80 -28.04 20.14 -1.54
CA ALA A 80 -28.74 19.17 -2.36
C ALA A 80 -28.64 17.75 -1.78
N LYS A 81 -29.42 16.85 -2.37
CA LYS A 81 -29.44 15.42 -2.04
C LYS A 81 -28.02 14.84 -2.12
N LEU A 82 -27.64 14.11 -1.08
CA LEU A 82 -26.38 13.35 -1.04
C LEU A 82 -26.40 12.23 -2.09
N TYR A 83 -25.31 12.06 -2.82
CA TYR A 83 -25.16 10.93 -3.73
C TYR A 83 -24.74 9.69 -2.95
N ALA A 84 -25.35 8.54 -3.26
CA ALA A 84 -24.95 7.27 -2.68
C ALA A 84 -23.84 6.64 -3.51
N ILE A 85 -22.82 6.08 -2.87
CA ILE A 85 -21.71 5.39 -3.52
C ILE A 85 -21.63 3.98 -2.97
N THR A 86 -21.36 3.01 -3.84
CA THR A 86 -21.08 1.62 -3.49
C THR A 86 -19.72 1.24 -4.03
N LEU A 87 -18.84 0.81 -3.15
CA LEU A 87 -17.54 0.22 -3.43
C LEU A 87 -17.62 -1.28 -3.10
N VAL A 88 -17.09 -2.11 -3.98
CA VAL A 88 -16.95 -3.56 -3.75
C VAL A 88 -15.47 -3.91 -3.87
N VAL A 89 -14.93 -4.53 -2.82
CA VAL A 89 -13.53 -4.97 -2.74
C VAL A 89 -13.51 -6.47 -2.49
N ASP A 90 -12.67 -7.19 -3.22
CA ASP A 90 -12.30 -8.57 -2.90
C ASP A 90 -11.09 -8.52 -1.96
N GLU A 91 -11.28 -8.93 -0.70
CA GLU A 91 -10.22 -8.92 0.32
C GLU A 91 -9.23 -10.11 0.15
N GLU A 92 -9.59 -11.16 -0.60
CA GLU A 92 -8.73 -12.33 -0.82
C GLU A 92 -7.76 -12.10 -1.98
N GLU A 93 -8.27 -11.60 -3.11
CA GLU A 93 -7.47 -11.27 -4.29
C GLU A 93 -6.81 -9.88 -4.20
N GLU A 94 -7.02 -9.16 -3.09
CA GLU A 94 -6.59 -7.77 -2.91
C GLU A 94 -6.94 -6.92 -4.15
N ALA A 95 -8.20 -7.00 -4.60
CA ALA A 95 -8.64 -6.33 -5.84
C ALA A 95 -9.89 -5.45 -5.62
N VAL A 96 -9.88 -4.24 -6.18
CA VAL A 96 -11.09 -3.41 -6.22
C VAL A 96 -11.97 -3.90 -7.37
N VAL A 97 -13.12 -4.47 -7.06
CA VAL A 97 -14.02 -5.06 -8.06
C VAL A 97 -14.80 -3.97 -8.81
N SER A 98 -15.42 -3.03 -8.07
CA SER A 98 -16.18 -1.95 -8.70
C SER A 98 -16.41 -0.76 -7.77
N VAL A 99 -16.56 0.42 -8.38
CA VAL A 99 -16.98 1.65 -7.69
C VAL A 99 -18.12 2.31 -8.47
N GLN A 100 -19.29 2.36 -7.87
CA GLN A 100 -20.50 2.89 -8.49
C GLN A 100 -21.03 4.08 -7.69
N CYS A 101 -21.21 5.21 -8.36
CA CYS A 101 -21.92 6.36 -7.81
C CYS A 101 -23.34 6.37 -8.34
N HIS A 102 -24.31 6.30 -7.43
CA HIS A 102 -25.73 6.39 -7.73
C HIS A 102 -26.15 7.87 -7.77
N ASP A 103 -27.18 8.16 -8.57
CA ASP A 103 -27.80 9.49 -8.71
C ASP A 103 -26.89 10.59 -9.31
N CYS A 104 -25.69 10.27 -9.81
CA CYS A 104 -24.82 11.23 -10.50
C CYS A 104 -24.95 11.14 -12.02
N VAL A 105 -25.05 12.29 -12.71
CA VAL A 105 -25.12 12.38 -14.18
C VAL A 105 -23.90 11.74 -14.86
N ALA A 106 -22.73 11.82 -14.23
CA ALA A 106 -21.47 11.25 -14.74
C ALA A 106 -21.18 9.83 -14.20
N SER A 107 -22.17 9.14 -13.62
CA SER A 107 -22.00 7.81 -13.02
C SER A 107 -21.44 6.75 -13.98
N LYS A 108 -21.77 6.84 -15.27
CA LYS A 108 -21.37 5.89 -16.31
C LYS A 108 -19.96 6.10 -16.89
N GLY A 109 -19.25 7.16 -16.48
CA GLY A 109 -17.96 7.52 -17.06
C GLY A 109 -16.98 8.05 -16.03
N GLY A 110 -16.88 7.40 -14.87
CA GLY A 110 -15.91 7.75 -13.84
C GLY A 110 -16.16 9.09 -13.16
N CYS A 111 -17.24 9.24 -12.39
CA CYS A 111 -17.52 10.51 -11.73
C CYS A 111 -16.48 10.88 -10.65
N LYS A 112 -16.36 12.19 -10.36
CA LYS A 112 -15.50 12.72 -9.29
C LYS A 112 -15.75 12.08 -7.93
N HIS A 113 -17.01 11.73 -7.68
CA HIS A 113 -17.47 11.15 -6.43
C HIS A 113 -16.91 9.73 -6.20
N SER A 114 -16.93 8.88 -7.23
CA SER A 114 -16.38 7.52 -7.16
C SER A 114 -14.88 7.56 -6.84
N ILE A 115 -14.13 8.43 -7.52
CA ILE A 115 -12.69 8.60 -7.29
C ILE A 115 -12.42 9.12 -5.86
N ALA A 116 -13.13 10.17 -5.45
CA ALA A 116 -12.97 10.76 -4.12
C ALA A 116 -13.25 9.74 -3.00
N PHE A 117 -14.30 8.93 -3.16
CA PHE A 117 -14.66 7.91 -2.17
C PHE A 117 -13.63 6.77 -2.13
N LEU A 118 -13.17 6.28 -3.28
CA LEU A 118 -12.15 5.23 -3.36
C LEU A 118 -10.83 5.68 -2.70
N LEU A 119 -10.36 6.88 -3.03
CA LEU A 119 -9.13 7.44 -2.46
C LEU A 119 -9.29 7.82 -0.98
N TRP A 120 -10.50 8.18 -0.55
CA TRP A 120 -10.80 8.38 0.86
C TRP A 120 -10.66 7.07 1.65
N ILE A 121 -11.18 5.94 1.13
CA ILE A 121 -11.04 4.64 1.80
C ILE A 121 -9.58 4.20 1.85
N HIS A 122 -8.83 4.31 0.75
CA HIS A 122 -7.39 4.05 0.73
C HIS A 122 -6.67 4.79 1.86
N ARG A 123 -6.82 6.12 1.92
CA ARG A 123 -6.19 6.95 2.97
C ARG A 123 -6.60 6.52 4.38
N ARG A 124 -7.90 6.29 4.61
CA ARG A 124 -8.43 5.89 5.92
C ARG A 124 -8.00 4.49 6.34
N SER A 125 -7.73 3.62 5.39
CA SER A 125 -7.20 2.27 5.65
C SER A 125 -5.70 2.26 5.99
N GLU A 126 -4.96 3.28 5.54
CA GLU A 126 -3.53 3.46 5.81
C GLU A 126 -3.25 4.37 7.02
N GLU A 127 -4.27 5.05 7.55
CA GLU A 127 -4.12 5.89 8.73
C GLU A 127 -3.61 5.05 9.91
N PRO A 128 -2.45 5.38 10.48
CA PRO A 128 -1.90 4.59 11.56
C PRO A 128 -2.79 4.73 12.79
N SER A 129 -2.85 3.68 13.61
CA SER A 129 -3.74 3.65 14.79
C SER A 129 -3.60 4.93 15.62
N CYS A 130 -4.69 5.43 16.21
CA CYS A 130 -4.65 6.67 17.02
C CYS A 130 -3.67 6.63 18.21
N THR A 131 -3.16 5.45 18.56
CA THR A 131 -2.12 5.20 19.59
C THR A 131 -0.69 5.10 19.04
N SER A 132 -0.48 5.14 17.73
CA SER A 132 0.85 5.01 17.15
C SER A 132 1.63 6.32 17.30
N ILE A 133 2.73 6.28 18.05
CA ILE A 133 3.66 7.40 18.14
C ILE A 133 4.55 7.37 16.88
N ALA A 134 4.41 8.37 16.02
CA ALA A 134 5.28 8.52 14.87
C ALA A 134 6.70 8.87 15.34
N CYS A 135 7.65 7.94 15.18
CA CYS A 135 9.06 8.24 15.37
C CYS A 135 9.57 9.11 14.20
N TYR A 136 9.91 10.35 14.51
CA TYR A 136 10.49 11.32 13.56
C TYR A 136 12.03 11.35 13.61
N TRP A 137 12.63 10.76 14.65
CA TRP A 137 14.09 10.56 14.73
C TRP A 137 14.50 9.34 13.90
N LYS A 138 14.37 9.45 12.58
CA LYS A 138 14.76 8.42 11.62
C LYS A 138 15.39 9.07 10.40
N LYS A 139 16.37 8.38 9.81
CA LYS A 139 17.03 8.85 8.59
C LYS A 139 16.01 8.95 7.45
N SER A 140 16.07 10.01 6.64
CA SER A 140 15.11 10.23 5.56
C SER A 140 15.20 9.12 4.50
N LYS A 141 14.07 8.67 3.94
CA LYS A 141 14.07 7.64 2.88
C LYS A 141 14.86 8.10 1.65
N LEU A 142 14.80 9.39 1.33
CA LEU A 142 15.56 10.00 0.22
C LEU A 142 17.08 9.92 0.44
N SER A 143 17.57 9.93 1.68
CA SER A 143 19.00 9.76 1.96
C SER A 143 19.56 8.38 1.57
N ARG A 144 18.69 7.42 1.23
CA ARG A 144 19.03 6.06 0.77
C ARG A 144 19.05 5.93 -0.75
N VAL A 145 18.47 6.88 -1.47
CA VAL A 145 18.47 6.91 -2.93
C VAL A 145 19.81 7.53 -3.34
N GLY A 146 20.68 6.72 -3.95
CA GLY A 146 22.03 7.13 -4.36
C GLY A 146 23.17 6.49 -3.56
N THR A 147 22.90 5.85 -2.41
CA THR A 147 23.86 4.94 -1.80
C THR A 147 23.86 3.63 -2.58
N SER A 148 24.67 3.56 -3.63
CA SER A 148 25.10 2.28 -4.18
C SER A 148 25.98 1.60 -3.13
N LEU A 149 25.37 0.81 -2.24
CA LEU A 149 26.12 -0.23 -1.55
C LEU A 149 26.53 -1.27 -2.62
N MET A 150 27.55 -0.95 -3.40
CA MET A 150 28.15 -1.87 -4.38
C MET A 150 28.80 -3.07 -3.66
N TYR A 151 29.14 -2.90 -2.39
CA TYR A 151 29.72 -3.93 -1.55
C TYR A 151 29.43 -3.62 -0.07
N MET A 152 28.97 -4.63 0.67
CA MET A 152 28.99 -4.63 2.12
C MET A 152 30.19 -5.46 2.57
N THR A 153 31.02 -4.91 3.45
CA THR A 153 32.10 -5.68 4.06
C THR A 153 31.48 -6.65 5.07
N THR A 154 32.03 -7.85 5.25
CA THR A 154 31.56 -8.81 6.27
C THR A 154 31.55 -8.22 7.69
N LYS A 155 32.38 -7.22 7.96
CA LYS A 155 32.39 -6.46 9.22
C LYS A 155 31.10 -5.63 9.43
N ASP A 156 30.49 -5.15 8.35
CA ASP A 156 29.29 -4.31 8.39
C ASP A 156 28.00 -5.15 8.58
N LEU A 157 28.05 -6.46 8.31
CA LEU A 157 26.95 -7.39 8.60
C LEU A 157 26.88 -7.79 10.09
N SER A 158 28.00 -7.74 10.81
CA SER A 158 28.10 -8.27 12.17
C SER A 158 28.23 -7.15 13.21
N ASN A 159 27.12 -6.49 13.53
CA ASN A 159 27.01 -5.72 14.78
C ASN A 159 26.72 -6.61 16.01
N GLY A 160 26.70 -7.94 15.84
CA GLY A 160 26.62 -8.90 16.93
C GLY A 160 28.01 -9.25 17.45
N ALA A 161 28.18 -9.28 18.78
CA ALA A 161 29.32 -9.95 19.39
C ALA A 161 29.41 -11.38 18.83
N PRO A 162 30.62 -11.89 18.53
CA PRO A 162 30.79 -13.23 17.96
C PRO A 162 30.12 -14.26 18.88
N SER A 163 29.02 -14.84 18.42
CA SER A 163 28.23 -15.81 19.18
C SER A 163 28.89 -17.18 19.28
N LEU A 164 30.01 -17.37 18.60
CA LEU A 164 30.74 -18.63 18.54
C LEU A 164 32.23 -18.40 18.82
N PRO A 165 32.87 -19.26 19.63
CA PRO A 165 34.30 -19.20 19.82
C PRO A 165 35.02 -19.37 18.47
N LEU A 166 36.09 -18.60 18.28
CA LEU A 166 36.91 -18.59 17.08
C LEU A 166 37.61 -19.96 16.93
N ASN A 167 36.93 -20.94 16.33
CA ASN A 167 37.43 -22.30 16.21
C ASN A 167 38.03 -22.49 14.81
N SER A 168 39.30 -22.13 14.66
CA SER A 168 40.04 -22.23 13.39
C SER A 168 40.35 -23.68 12.97
N GLY A 169 40.12 -24.66 13.85
CA GLY A 169 40.56 -26.04 13.63
C GLY A 169 40.02 -26.72 12.37
N VAL A 170 38.86 -26.30 11.88
CA VAL A 170 38.32 -26.79 10.59
C VAL A 170 39.06 -26.16 9.40
N LEU A 171 39.35 -24.86 9.48
CA LEU A 171 40.10 -24.15 8.45
C LEU A 171 41.54 -24.67 8.36
N ASP A 172 42.21 -24.88 9.49
CA ASP A 172 43.58 -25.37 9.53
C ASP A 172 43.70 -26.78 8.93
N LYS A 173 42.75 -27.68 9.25
CA LYS A 173 42.68 -29.02 8.65
C LYS A 173 42.40 -28.95 7.15
N PHE A 174 41.53 -28.03 6.73
CA PHE A 174 41.21 -27.85 5.31
C PHE A 174 42.43 -27.37 4.52
N LEU A 175 43.19 -26.40 5.06
CA LEU A 175 44.41 -25.90 4.44
C LEU A 175 45.50 -26.97 4.35
N ASP A 176 45.68 -27.79 5.39
CA ASP A 176 46.66 -28.89 5.38
C ASP A 176 46.31 -29.98 4.36
N ILE A 177 45.02 -30.36 4.26
CA ILE A 177 44.55 -31.29 3.22
C ILE A 177 44.67 -30.68 1.83
N GLY A 178 44.36 -29.38 1.68
CA GLY A 178 44.46 -28.67 0.41
C GLY A 178 45.89 -28.60 -0.13
N ARG A 179 46.88 -28.35 0.76
CA ARG A 179 48.31 -28.40 0.41
C ARG A 179 48.74 -29.82 0.02
N LYS A 180 48.34 -30.84 0.78
CA LYS A 180 48.63 -32.26 0.46
C LYS A 180 48.06 -32.68 -0.90
N LYS A 181 46.89 -32.17 -1.27
CA LYS A 181 46.22 -32.48 -2.54
C LYS A 181 46.60 -31.57 -3.71
N LYS A 182 47.51 -30.59 -3.52
CA LYS A 182 47.93 -29.60 -4.54
C LYS A 182 46.74 -28.94 -5.24
N LEU A 183 45.81 -28.40 -4.45
CA LEU A 183 44.64 -27.69 -4.99
C LEU A 183 45.04 -26.31 -5.51
N ASN A 184 45.30 -26.23 -6.82
CA ASN A 184 45.74 -24.99 -7.48
C ASN A 184 44.59 -23.99 -7.74
N ASN A 185 43.33 -24.43 -7.56
CA ASN A 185 42.14 -23.66 -7.90
C ASN A 185 41.30 -23.30 -6.66
N CYS A 186 41.96 -22.95 -5.55
CA CYS A 186 41.30 -22.49 -4.33
C CYS A 186 41.84 -21.11 -3.96
N GLU A 187 40.98 -20.10 -4.00
CA GLU A 187 41.35 -18.72 -3.66
C GLU A 187 41.85 -18.60 -2.21
N LEU A 188 41.35 -19.43 -1.28
CA LEU A 188 41.80 -19.43 0.12
C LEU A 188 43.29 -19.81 0.28
N LEU A 189 43.85 -20.60 -0.63
CA LEU A 189 45.28 -20.94 -0.64
C LEU A 189 46.14 -19.89 -1.36
N LYS A 190 45.53 -19.02 -2.17
CA LYS A 190 46.24 -17.96 -2.93
C LYS A 190 46.52 -16.72 -2.09
N TYR A 191 45.67 -16.44 -1.10
CA TYR A 191 45.76 -15.25 -0.24
C TYR A 191 46.31 -15.52 1.17
N GLN A 192 46.92 -16.69 1.37
CA GLN A 192 47.60 -17.06 2.61
C GLN A 192 49.12 -17.03 2.41
#